data_AF-A0A439DUK8-F1
#
_entry.id   AF-A0A439DUK8-F1
#
_cell.length_a   1.000
_cell.length_b   1.000
_cell.length_c   1.000
_cell.angle_alpha   90.00
_cell.angle_beta   90.00
_cell.angle_gamma   90.00
#
_symmetry.space_group_name_H-M   'P 1'
#
loop_
_entity.id
_entity.type
_entity.pdbx_description
1 polymer ?
#
loop_
_entity_poly.entity_id
_entity_poly.type
_entity_poly.pdbx_seq_one_letter_code
_entity_poly.pdbx_strand_id
1 'polypeptide(L)'
;MGELQSIGYNGQPVQQAFRRVDPPVTVLVDLTVVFPREPHRSGGYNPAGLQMHSIVEGRLTCWGMCEQGYWWGLVTYEIAYGARRKAVTHWIPAWTLKRKAD
;
A
#
# COMPACT_ATOMS: atom_id res chain seq x y z
N MET A 1 30.89 27.00 -22.25
CA MET A 1 29.61 26.29 -22.10
C MET A 1 30.00 24.86 -21.78
N GLY A 2 30.10 24.51 -20.49
CA GLY A 2 30.61 23.20 -20.06
C GLY A 2 29.48 22.18 -20.09
N GLU A 3 29.66 21.12 -20.86
CA GLU A 3 28.70 20.02 -20.95
C GLU A 3 28.53 19.37 -19.56
N LEU A 4 27.29 19.37 -19.07
CA LEU A 4 26.87 18.62 -17.89
C LEU A 4 27.14 17.15 -18.16
N GLN A 5 28.10 16.56 -17.45
CA GLN A 5 28.31 15.12 -17.47
C GLN A 5 27.01 14.44 -17.04
N SER A 6 26.45 13.65 -17.97
CA SER A 6 25.36 12.73 -17.69
C SER A 6 25.76 11.85 -16.51
N ILE A 7 25.03 11.92 -15.40
CA ILE A 7 25.18 11.00 -14.27
C ILE A 7 24.61 9.66 -14.74
N GLY A 8 25.40 8.96 -15.55
CA GLY A 8 25.08 7.63 -16.08
C GLY A 8 25.15 6.59 -14.96
N TYR A 9 24.23 5.65 -14.99
CA TYR A 9 24.20 4.49 -14.14
C TYR A 9 25.53 3.69 -14.26
N ASN A 10 26.35 3.68 -13.21
CA ASN A 10 27.70 3.05 -13.19
C ASN A 10 27.69 1.50 -13.22
N GLY A 11 26.62 0.87 -13.72
CA GLY A 11 26.54 -0.59 -13.84
C GLY A 11 26.49 -1.33 -12.50
N GLN A 12 26.16 -0.66 -11.39
CA GLN A 12 25.86 -1.34 -10.13
C GLN A 12 24.63 -2.26 -10.33
N PRO A 13 24.39 -3.28 -9.50
CA PRO A 13 23.16 -4.08 -9.61
C PRO A 13 21.93 -3.25 -9.21
N VAL A 14 20.89 -3.20 -10.05
CA VAL A 14 19.63 -2.56 -9.69
C VAL A 14 18.94 -3.44 -8.66
N GLN A 15 18.47 -2.86 -7.56
CA GLN A 15 17.66 -3.59 -6.60
C GLN A 15 16.41 -4.16 -7.29
N GLN A 16 16.11 -5.44 -7.06
CA GLN A 16 14.90 -6.06 -7.60
C GLN A 16 13.65 -5.31 -7.13
N ALA A 17 12.83 -4.90 -8.09
CA ALA A 17 11.62 -4.13 -7.82
C ALA A 17 10.58 -4.94 -7.03
N PHE A 18 10.53 -6.26 -7.20
CA PHE A 18 9.54 -7.12 -6.55
C PHE A 18 10.18 -8.19 -5.66
N ARG A 19 9.59 -8.44 -4.50
CA ARG A 19 9.96 -9.52 -3.58
C ARG A 19 8.70 -10.26 -3.12
N ARG A 20 8.54 -11.52 -3.53
CA ARG A 20 7.42 -12.37 -3.09
C ARG A 20 7.49 -12.62 -1.59
N VAL A 21 6.33 -12.72 -0.94
CA VAL A 21 6.16 -13.10 0.46
C VAL A 21 5.34 -14.39 0.50
N ASP A 22 6.02 -15.49 0.82
CA ASP A 22 5.43 -16.83 0.86
C ASP A 22 6.05 -17.64 2.02
N PRO A 23 5.27 -18.09 3.03
CA PRO A 23 3.82 -17.90 3.15
C PRO A 23 3.41 -16.44 3.34
N PRO A 24 2.15 -16.05 3.01
CA PRO A 24 1.68 -14.69 3.23
C PRO A 24 1.71 -14.31 4.72
N VAL A 25 2.12 -13.07 5.00
CA VAL A 25 2.26 -12.56 6.38
C VAL A 25 1.03 -11.74 6.77
N THR A 26 0.54 -11.94 7.99
CA THR A 26 -0.56 -11.14 8.56
C THR A 26 -0.08 -9.74 8.94
N VAL A 27 -0.77 -8.72 8.44
CA VAL A 27 -0.46 -7.31 8.70
C VAL A 27 -1.73 -6.57 9.09
N LEU A 28 -1.56 -5.52 9.88
CA LEU A 28 -2.56 -4.49 10.12
C LEU A 28 -2.35 -3.37 9.10
N VAL A 29 -3.44 -2.90 8.50
CA VAL A 29 -3.50 -1.82 7.52
C VAL A 29 -4.28 -0.67 8.14
N ASP A 30 -3.66 0.50 8.25
CA ASP A 30 -4.35 1.71 8.67
C ASP A 30 -4.98 2.43 7.46
N LEU A 31 -6.28 2.21 7.23
CA LEU A 31 -6.99 2.80 6.08
C LEU A 31 -7.14 4.33 6.20
N THR A 32 -7.08 4.88 7.42
CA THR A 32 -7.20 6.32 7.65
C THR A 32 -6.03 7.09 7.04
N VAL A 33 -4.87 6.45 7.00
CA VAL A 33 -3.62 6.99 6.48
C VAL A 33 -3.47 6.67 4.98
N VAL A 34 -3.88 5.48 4.56
CA VAL A 34 -3.83 5.05 3.15
C VAL A 34 -4.74 5.91 2.27
N PHE A 35 -5.91 6.31 2.77
CA PHE A 35 -6.89 7.10 2.03
C PHE A 35 -7.07 8.48 2.64
N PRO A 36 -6.19 9.45 2.31
CA PRO A 36 -6.38 10.84 2.74
C PRO A 36 -7.69 11.41 2.15
N ARG A 37 -8.32 12.31 2.91
CA ARG A 37 -9.62 12.86 2.55
C ARG A 37 -9.54 13.92 1.45
N GLU A 38 -10.47 13.82 0.51
CA GLU A 38 -11.00 14.93 -0.29
C GLU A 38 -10.00 15.84 -1.03
N PRO A 39 -8.95 15.32 -1.71
CA PRO A 39 -8.01 16.19 -2.42
C PRO A 39 -8.63 16.89 -3.64
N HIS A 40 -9.70 16.34 -4.23
CA HIS A 40 -10.29 16.83 -5.48
C HIS A 40 -11.81 17.03 -5.44
N ARG A 41 -12.52 16.39 -4.51
CA ARG A 41 -13.97 16.50 -4.38
C ARG A 41 -14.39 16.18 -2.95
N SER A 42 -15.42 16.89 -2.48
CA SER A 42 -16.12 16.56 -1.24
C SER A 42 -17.10 15.40 -1.42
N GLY A 43 -17.16 14.52 -0.43
CA GLY A 43 -18.12 13.41 -0.37
C GLY A 43 -19.46 13.81 0.24
N GLY A 44 -20.37 12.83 0.34
CA GLY A 44 -21.60 12.91 1.13
C GLY A 44 -21.74 11.68 2.01
N TYR A 45 -22.57 11.76 3.04
CA TYR A 45 -22.82 10.63 3.95
C TYR A 45 -23.68 9.55 3.28
N ASN A 46 -23.24 8.29 3.38
CA ASN A 46 -24.04 7.11 3.03
C ASN A 46 -23.92 6.08 4.17
N PRO A 47 -25.01 5.72 4.87
CA PRO A 47 -24.96 4.79 6.00
C PRO A 47 -24.55 3.36 5.61
N ALA A 48 -24.65 2.99 4.33
CA ALA A 48 -24.22 1.70 3.79
C ALA A 48 -22.93 1.80 2.96
N GLY A 49 -22.20 2.92 3.05
CA GLY A 49 -20.94 3.16 2.36
C GLY A 49 -19.77 2.32 2.88
N LEU A 50 -18.66 2.36 2.15
CA LEU A 50 -17.41 1.69 2.51
C LEU A 50 -16.81 2.33 3.78
N GLN A 51 -16.45 1.49 4.74
CA GLN A 51 -15.80 1.90 5.98
C GLN A 51 -14.29 2.04 5.75
N MET A 52 -13.87 3.21 5.27
CA MET A 52 -12.47 3.51 4.95
C MET A 52 -11.68 4.13 6.11
N HIS A 53 -12.30 4.28 7.28
CA HIS A 53 -11.68 4.94 8.44
C HIS A 53 -11.51 3.95 9.60
N SER A 54 -10.71 2.91 9.37
CA SER A 54 -10.50 1.82 10.32
C SER A 54 -9.12 1.17 10.12
N ILE A 55 -8.69 0.41 11.12
CA ILE A 55 -7.56 -0.51 10.98
C ILE A 55 -8.13 -1.90 10.66
N VAL A 56 -7.62 -2.53 9.61
CA VAL A 56 -8.07 -3.85 9.15
C VAL A 56 -6.91 -4.83 9.10
N GLU A 57 -7.21 -6.10 9.32
CA GLU A 57 -6.25 -7.19 9.10
C GLU A 57 -6.21 -7.55 7.62
N GLY A 58 -5.01 -7.78 7.10
CA GLY A 58 -4.77 -8.21 5.73
C GLY A 58 -3.65 -9.24 5.62
N ARG A 59 -3.55 -9.85 4.43
CA ARG A 59 -2.51 -10.80 4.07
C ARG A 59 -1.57 -10.18 3.04
N LEU A 60 -0.31 -9.99 3.42
CA LEU A 60 0.75 -9.50 2.55
C LEU A 60 1.35 -10.66 1.74
N THR A 61 1.39 -10.52 0.42
CA THR A 61 1.88 -11.56 -0.51
C THR A 61 3.07 -11.12 -1.36
N CYS A 62 3.33 -9.82 -1.48
CA CYS A 62 4.42 -9.29 -2.30
C CYS A 62 4.84 -7.91 -1.80
N TRP A 63 6.13 -7.61 -1.89
CA TRP A 63 6.67 -6.25 -1.81
C TRP A 63 7.01 -5.74 -3.22
N GLY A 64 6.71 -4.48 -3.48
CA GLY A 64 7.05 -3.74 -4.69
C GLY A 64 7.77 -2.44 -4.32
N MET A 65 8.89 -2.13 -4.97
CA MET A 65 9.59 -0.87 -4.81
C MET A 65 9.12 0.09 -5.92
N CYS A 66 8.68 1.28 -5.55
CA CYS A 66 8.36 2.33 -6.52
C CYS A 66 9.63 3.00 -7.03
N GLU A 67 9.52 3.79 -8.10
CA GLU A 67 10.65 4.50 -8.74
C GLU A 67 11.41 5.41 -7.76
N GLN A 68 10.74 5.92 -6.73
CA GLN A 68 11.33 6.76 -5.68
C GLN A 68 11.99 5.96 -4.55
N GLY A 69 12.07 4.63 -4.67
CA GLY A 69 12.75 3.75 -3.72
C GLY A 69 11.93 3.36 -2.48
N TYR A 70 10.66 3.77 -2.39
CA TYR A 70 9.78 3.36 -1.29
C TYR A 70 9.16 1.99 -1.54
N TRP A 71 9.01 1.22 -0.47
CA TRP A 71 8.36 -0.09 -0.52
C TRP A 71 6.84 0.01 -0.36
N TRP A 72 6.15 -0.88 -1.07
CA TRP A 72 4.71 -1.07 -1.08
C TRP A 72 4.41 -2.55 -0.92
N GLY A 73 3.45 -2.90 -0.08
CA GLY A 73 2.96 -4.27 0.10
C GLY A 73 1.71 -4.52 -0.73
N LEU A 74 1.67 -5.61 -1.48
CA LEU A 74 0.46 -6.13 -2.08
C LEU A 74 -0.31 -6.90 -1.00
N VAL A 75 -1.39 -6.30 -0.50
CA VAL A 75 -2.15 -6.81 0.65
C VAL A 75 -3.59 -7.09 0.25
N THR A 76 -4.09 -8.28 0.58
CA THR A 76 -5.52 -8.61 0.49
C THR A 76 -6.19 -8.47 1.86
N TYR A 77 -7.27 -7.69 1.95
CA TYR A 77 -8.03 -7.45 3.19
C TYR A 77 -9.53 -7.25 2.90
N GLU A 78 -10.35 -7.32 3.95
CA GLU A 78 -11.80 -7.14 3.87
C GLU A 78 -12.19 -5.69 4.23
N ILE A 79 -12.95 -5.02 3.37
CA ILE A 79 -13.56 -3.72 3.67
C ILE A 79 -15.03 -3.93 4.05
N ALA A 80 -15.45 -3.37 5.18
CA ALA A 80 -16.85 -3.38 5.60
C ALA A 80 -17.68 -2.33 4.83
N TYR A 81 -18.94 -2.65 4.56
CA TYR A 81 -19.94 -1.73 4.01
C TYR A 81 -21.34 -2.14 4.46
N GLY A 82 -22.03 -1.25 5.17
CA GLY A 82 -23.23 -1.65 5.93
C GLY A 82 -22.93 -2.87 6.82
N ALA A 83 -23.71 -3.93 6.69
CA ALA A 83 -23.52 -5.20 7.41
C ALA A 83 -22.66 -6.24 6.66
N ARG A 84 -22.07 -5.88 5.51
CA ARG A 84 -21.35 -6.79 4.63
C ARG A 84 -19.85 -6.48 4.60
N ARG A 85 -19.08 -7.41 4.05
CA ARG A 85 -17.64 -7.26 3.80
C ARG A 85 -17.29 -7.69 2.38
N LYS A 86 -16.25 -7.08 1.83
CA LYS A 86 -15.72 -7.44 0.51
C LYS A 86 -14.20 -7.41 0.51
N ALA A 87 -13.59 -8.47 -0.02
CA ALA A 87 -12.17 -8.56 -0.27
C ALA A 87 -11.70 -7.52 -1.30
N VAL A 88 -10.57 -6.90 -1.02
CA VAL A 88 -9.80 -6.09 -1.96
C VAL A 88 -8.33 -6.47 -1.87
N THR A 89 -7.63 -6.44 -3.01
CA THR A 89 -6.17 -6.55 -3.08
C THR A 89 -5.61 -5.20 -3.54
N HIS A 90 -4.70 -4.62 -2.76
CA HIS A 90 -4.23 -3.26 -2.96
C HIS A 90 -2.72 -3.14 -2.71
N TRP A 91 -2.04 -2.26 -3.43
CA TRP A 91 -0.69 -1.82 -3.09
C TRP A 91 -0.76 -0.79 -1.97
N ILE A 92 -0.16 -1.12 -0.83
CA ILE A 92 -0.24 -0.32 0.39
C ILE A 92 1.17 0.19 0.75
N PRO A 93 1.36 1.48 1.04
CA PRO A 93 2.68 1.98 1.41
C PRO A 93 3.20 1.25 2.66
N ALA A 94 4.42 0.75 2.63
CA ALA A 94 4.97 -0.09 3.70
C ALA A 94 4.91 0.58 5.09
N TRP A 95 5.04 1.91 5.14
CA TRP A 95 5.00 2.69 6.39
C TRP A 95 3.59 2.78 7.02
N THR A 96 2.54 2.37 6.29
CA THR A 96 1.16 2.25 6.82
C THR A 96 0.82 0.82 7.27
N LEU A 97 1.75 -0.12 7.11
CA LEU A 97 1.60 -1.51 7.50
C LEU A 97 2.29 -1.75 8.84
N LYS A 98 1.63 -2.51 9.72
CA LYS A 98 2.23 -3.05 10.93
C LYS A 98 2.12 -4.57 10.91
N ARG A 99 3.22 -5.29 11.15
CA ARG A 99 3.12 -6.74 11.35
C ARG A 99 2.25 -7.01 12.57
N LYS A 100 1.29 -7.92 12.41
CA LYS A 100 0.55 -8.43 13.56
C LYS A 100 1.45 -9.47 14.23
N ALA A 101 1.87 -9.21 15.47
CA ALA A 101 2.49 -10.26 16.28
C ALA A 101 1.40 -11.28 16.65
N ASP A 102 1.76 -12.55 16.71
CA ASP A 102 0.87 -13.63 17.13
C ASP A 102 0.42 -13.47 18.59
#